data_AF-A0A3C1YY01-F1
#
_entry.id   AF-A0A3C1YY01-F1
#
_cell.length_a   1.000
_cell.length_b   1.000
_cell.length_c   1.000
_cell.angle_alpha   90.00
_cell.angle_beta   90.00
_cell.angle_gamma   90.00
#
_symmetry.space_group_name_H-M   'P 1'
#
loop_
_entity.id
_entity.type
_entity.pdbx_description
1 polymer ?
#
loop_
_entity_poly.entity_id
_entity_poly.type
_entity_poly.pdbx_seq_one_letter_code
_entity_poly.pdbx_strand_id
1 'polypeptide(L)'
;WFAPVSQARGSETLKQMAMTKRILGKYGLDYSGEFIVGMRDMHHIVDVLYDKTDPAMTKAAFQCFDELLTEFSNEGYGTYRVNTAFMDKVAHTYGPVQRHVHHTLKQALDPNGILAPGKSGIR
;
A
#
# COMPACT_ATOMS: atom_id res chain seq x y z
N TRP A 1 8.21 -1.56 1.88
CA TRP A 1 7.12 -1.14 2.79
C TRP A 1 5.75 -1.24 2.16
N PHE A 2 5.04 -2.30 2.52
CA PHE A 2 3.58 -2.40 2.45
C PHE A 2 3.04 -2.02 3.83
N ALA A 3 2.13 -1.04 3.91
CA ALA A 3 1.79 -0.39 5.19
C ALA A 3 0.27 -0.18 5.37
N PRO A 4 -0.53 -1.25 5.45
CA PRO A 4 -1.94 -1.14 5.76
C PRO A 4 -2.17 -0.59 7.17
N VAL A 5 -3.28 0.15 7.32
CA VAL A 5 -3.80 0.56 8.62
C VAL A 5 -4.63 -0.58 9.21
N SER A 6 -4.54 -0.76 10.51
CA SER A 6 -5.31 -1.74 11.28
C SER A 6 -6.03 -1.05 12.43
N GLN A 7 -7.15 -1.62 12.91
CA GLN A 7 -7.68 -1.23 14.22
C GLN A 7 -6.75 -1.74 15.30
N ALA A 8 -6.58 -1.01 16.41
CA ALA A 8 -5.85 -1.46 17.60
C ALA A 8 -6.59 -2.59 18.35
N ARG A 9 -6.82 -3.73 17.67
CA ARG A 9 -7.60 -4.88 18.10
C ARG A 9 -6.88 -6.16 17.69
N GLY A 10 -6.66 -7.07 18.66
CA GLY A 10 -5.90 -8.30 18.42
C GLY A 10 -6.45 -9.21 17.31
N SER A 11 -7.77 -9.23 17.09
CA SER A 11 -8.35 -9.99 15.98
C SER A 11 -7.95 -9.44 14.61
N GLU A 12 -7.84 -8.11 14.48
CA GLU A 12 -7.45 -7.47 13.23
C GLU A 12 -5.94 -7.63 12.97
N THR A 13 -5.10 -7.57 14.00
CA THR A 13 -3.65 -7.83 13.83
C THR A 13 -3.37 -9.26 13.41
N LEU A 14 -4.03 -10.23 14.04
CA LEU A 14 -3.89 -11.64 13.70
C LEU A 14 -4.38 -11.92 12.27
N LYS A 15 -5.52 -11.35 11.87
CA LYS A 15 -6.05 -11.48 10.50
C LYS A 15 -5.09 -10.89 9.48
N GLN A 16 -4.65 -9.64 9.67
CA GLN A 16 -3.72 -8.99 8.74
C GLN A 16 -2.38 -9.73 8.68
N MET A 17 -1.80 -10.15 9.82
CA MET A 17 -0.56 -10.91 9.83
C MET A 17 -0.69 -12.24 9.08
N ALA A 18 -1.80 -12.97 9.27
CA ALA A 18 -2.05 -14.24 8.57
C ALA A 18 -2.18 -14.04 7.05
N MET A 19 -2.91 -13.01 6.62
CA MET A 19 -3.02 -12.64 5.20
C MET A 19 -1.65 -12.29 4.60
N THR A 20 -0.88 -11.42 5.27
CA THR A 20 0.45 -11.02 4.82
C THR A 20 1.36 -12.23 4.68
N LYS A 21 1.44 -13.11 5.69
CA LYS A 21 2.26 -14.33 5.66
C LYS A 21 1.87 -15.26 4.52
N ARG A 22 0.58 -15.48 4.30
CA ARG A 22 0.07 -16.31 3.19
C ARG A 22 0.51 -15.75 1.84
N ILE A 23 0.33 -14.44 1.63
CA ILE A 23 0.63 -13.80 0.35
C ILE A 23 2.15 -13.77 0.14
N LEU A 24 2.96 -13.34 1.11
CA LEU A 24 4.42 -13.37 1.00
C LEU A 24 4.94 -14.79 0.69
N GLY A 25 4.44 -15.80 1.40
CA GLY A 25 4.81 -17.19 1.21
C GLY A 25 4.54 -17.72 -0.20
N LYS A 26 3.46 -17.28 -0.87
CA LYS A 26 3.17 -17.61 -2.28
C LYS A 26 4.28 -17.17 -3.24
N TYR A 27 5.00 -16.11 -2.89
CA TYR A 27 6.10 -15.55 -3.68
C TYR A 27 7.48 -15.91 -3.14
N GLY A 28 7.57 -16.80 -2.14
CA GLY A 28 8.83 -17.20 -1.53
C GLY A 28 9.50 -16.09 -0.72
N LEU A 29 8.72 -15.14 -0.20
CA LEU A 29 9.22 -14.03 0.62
C LEU A 29 8.87 -14.23 2.09
N ASP A 30 9.71 -13.71 2.98
CA ASP A 30 9.51 -13.81 4.43
C ASP A 30 8.66 -12.67 4.97
N TYR A 31 7.89 -12.97 6.03
CA TYR A 31 7.23 -11.95 6.82
C TYR A 31 8.25 -11.26 7.73
N SER A 32 8.60 -10.02 7.38
CA SER A 32 9.31 -9.07 8.24
C SER A 32 8.40 -7.87 8.45
N GLY A 33 7.94 -7.64 9.69
CA GLY A 33 7.06 -6.52 9.95
C GLY A 33 6.76 -6.26 11.42
N GLU A 34 6.24 -5.08 11.69
CA GLU A 34 5.88 -4.59 13.01
C GLU A 34 4.51 -3.90 13.00
N PHE A 35 3.91 -3.78 14.18
CA PHE A 35 2.75 -2.91 14.39
C PHE A 35 3.18 -1.70 15.20
N ILE A 36 3.12 -0.51 14.61
CA ILE A 36 3.31 0.75 15.33
C ILE A 36 1.97 1.13 15.95
N VAL A 37 1.91 1.13 17.29
CA VAL A 37 0.66 1.29 18.05
C VAL A 37 0.32 2.77 18.24
N GLY A 38 -0.77 3.20 17.61
CA GLY A 38 -1.40 4.50 17.84
C GLY A 38 -2.46 4.45 18.94
N MET A 39 -3.29 5.50 19.02
CA MET A 39 -4.35 5.57 20.04
C MET A 39 -5.50 4.59 19.77
N ARG A 40 -5.90 4.45 18.50
CA ARG A 40 -7.03 3.59 18.07
C ARG A 40 -6.72 2.77 16.81
N ASP A 41 -5.65 3.14 16.12
CA ASP A 41 -5.13 2.49 14.94
C ASP A 41 -3.76 1.86 15.22
N MET A 42 -3.32 1.01 14.29
CA MET A 42 -1.93 0.63 14.15
C MET A 42 -1.51 0.78 12.71
N HIS A 43 -0.25 1.13 12.51
CA HIS A 43 0.39 0.98 11.22
C HIS A 43 1.05 -0.40 11.19
N HIS A 44 0.52 -1.30 10.37
CA HIS A 44 1.12 -2.62 10.15
C HIS A 44 2.17 -2.48 9.06
N ILE A 45 3.42 -2.28 9.47
CA ILE A 45 4.53 -1.99 8.58
C ILE A 45 5.19 -3.31 8.19
N VAL A 46 5.03 -3.71 6.93
CA VAL A 46 5.62 -4.93 6.36
C VAL A 46 6.75 -4.56 5.41
N ASP A 47 7.94 -5.08 5.66
CA ASP A 47 9.05 -4.98 4.74
C ASP A 47 9.03 -6.13 3.74
N VAL A 48 8.87 -5.79 2.46
CA VAL A 48 8.91 -6.76 1.36
C VAL A 48 10.35 -6.78 0.87
N LEU A 49 11.17 -7.58 1.57
CA LEU A 49 12.60 -7.71 1.33
C LEU A 49 12.86 -8.73 0.22
N TYR A 50 13.75 -8.40 -0.71
CA TYR A 50 14.14 -9.28 -1.81
C TYR A 50 15.51 -8.84 -2.36
N ASP A 51 16.20 -9.75 -3.06
CA ASP A 51 17.41 -9.40 -3.80
C ASP A 51 17.03 -8.67 -5.10
N LYS A 52 17.35 -7.37 -5.16
CA LYS A 52 17.09 -6.53 -6.33
C LYS A 52 18.01 -6.84 -7.52
N THR A 53 19.12 -7.55 -7.29
CA THR A 53 20.03 -7.98 -8.35
C THR A 53 19.53 -9.21 -9.10
N ASP A 54 18.58 -9.95 -8.50
CA ASP A 54 17.86 -11.06 -9.14
C ASP A 54 16.58 -10.53 -9.85
N PRO A 55 16.51 -10.61 -11.20
CA PRO A 55 15.33 -10.17 -11.96
C PRO A 55 14.07 -10.97 -11.65
N ALA A 56 14.18 -12.26 -11.35
CA ALA A 56 13.06 -13.12 -11.02
C ALA A 56 12.49 -12.76 -9.65
N MET A 57 13.35 -12.56 -8.64
CA MET A 57 12.91 -12.07 -7.32
C MET A 57 12.31 -10.67 -7.40
N THR A 58 12.89 -9.77 -8.21
CA THR A 58 12.34 -8.43 -8.41
C THR A 58 10.93 -8.48 -8.99
N LYS A 59 10.70 -9.33 -9.99
CA LYS A 59 9.37 -9.54 -10.57
C LYS A 59 8.40 -10.14 -9.55
N ALA A 60 8.84 -11.16 -8.79
CA ALA A 60 8.04 -11.80 -7.76
C ALA A 60 7.65 -10.81 -6.64
N ALA A 61 8.58 -9.97 -6.18
CA ALA A 61 8.33 -8.95 -5.17
C ALA A 61 7.34 -7.88 -5.65
N PHE A 62 7.43 -7.45 -6.91
CA PHE A 62 6.46 -6.53 -7.50
C PHE A 62 5.05 -7.15 -7.54
N GLN A 63 4.94 -8.40 -8.00
CA GLN A 63 3.66 -9.12 -8.04
C GLN A 63 3.09 -9.40 -6.64
N CYS A 64 3.95 -9.73 -5.68
CA CYS A 64 3.58 -9.89 -4.29
C CYS A 64 3.01 -8.60 -3.71
N PHE A 65 3.68 -7.48 -3.95
CA PHE A 65 3.21 -6.16 -3.49
C PHE A 65 1.87 -5.78 -4.12
N ASP A 66 1.70 -6.09 -5.41
CA ASP A 66 0.44 -5.88 -6.13
C ASP A 66 -0.71 -6.68 -5.51
N GLU A 67 -0.49 -7.97 -5.22
CA GLU A 67 -1.47 -8.85 -4.57
C GLU A 67 -1.77 -8.41 -3.13
N LEU A 68 -0.76 -8.03 -2.34
CA LEU A 68 -0.95 -7.49 -0.99
C LEU A 68 -1.91 -6.29 -1.01
N LEU A 69 -1.71 -5.34 -1.93
CA LEU A 69 -2.61 -4.19 -2.09
C LEU A 69 -4.03 -4.60 -2.49
N THR A 70 -4.18 -5.50 -3.46
CA THR A 70 -5.49 -5.98 -3.92
C THR A 70 -6.24 -6.65 -2.77
N GLU A 71 -5.65 -7.66 -2.16
CA GLU A 71 -6.27 -8.51 -1.14
C GLU A 71 -6.64 -7.71 0.11
N PHE A 72 -5.76 -6.80 0.56
CA PHE A 72 -6.06 -5.97 1.72
C PHE A 72 -7.16 -4.94 1.44
N SER A 73 -7.17 -4.35 0.24
CA SER A 73 -8.24 -3.42 -0.13
C SER A 73 -9.60 -4.11 -0.26
N ASN A 74 -9.64 -5.35 -0.76
CA ASN A 74 -10.86 -6.19 -0.79
C ASN A 74 -11.42 -6.48 0.61
N GLU A 75 -10.54 -6.59 1.61
CA GLU A 75 -10.92 -6.77 3.02
C GLU A 75 -11.19 -5.44 3.75
N GLY A 76 -11.16 -4.31 3.04
CA GLY A 76 -11.46 -2.98 3.60
C GLY A 76 -10.29 -2.28 4.29
N TYR A 77 -9.05 -2.77 4.12
CA TYR A 77 -7.85 -2.16 4.71
C TYR A 77 -7.20 -1.16 3.74
N GLY A 78 -7.14 0.10 4.16
CA GLY A 78 -6.41 1.16 3.45
C GLY A 78 -4.92 1.17 3.77
N THR A 79 -4.10 1.65 2.84
CA THR A 79 -2.64 1.83 3.03
C THR A 79 -2.30 3.29 3.28
N TYR A 80 -1.65 3.60 4.40
CA TYR A 80 -1.36 5.00 4.77
C TYR A 80 -0.35 5.68 3.82
N ARG A 81 0.63 4.91 3.32
CA ARG A 81 1.70 5.39 2.44
C ARG A 81 2.25 4.24 1.59
N VAL A 82 2.67 4.58 0.37
CA VAL A 82 3.24 3.61 -0.57
C VAL A 82 4.43 4.18 -1.35
N ASN A 83 5.23 3.31 -1.95
CA ASN A 83 6.30 3.67 -2.88
C ASN A 83 5.74 4.22 -4.21
N THR A 84 6.58 4.87 -5.01
CA THR A 84 6.17 5.58 -6.23
C THR A 84 5.51 4.68 -7.28
N ALA A 85 5.89 3.41 -7.38
CA ALA A 85 5.37 2.49 -8.39
C ALA A 85 3.88 2.13 -8.19
N PHE A 86 3.35 2.29 -6.97
CA PHE A 86 1.98 1.89 -6.62
C PHE A 86 1.10 3.06 -6.17
N MET A 87 1.55 4.31 -6.32
CA MET A 87 0.76 5.48 -5.91
C MET A 87 -0.59 5.55 -6.64
N ASP A 88 -0.58 5.30 -7.95
CA ASP A 88 -1.81 5.25 -8.75
C ASP A 88 -2.73 4.14 -8.23
N LYS A 89 -2.23 2.91 -8.06
CA LYS A 89 -3.03 1.78 -7.56
C LYS A 89 -3.65 2.07 -6.19
N VAL A 90 -2.87 2.59 -5.24
CA VAL A 90 -3.38 2.95 -3.91
C VAL A 90 -4.42 4.06 -4.00
N ALA A 91 -4.21 5.10 -4.82
CA ALA A 91 -5.24 6.13 -5.01
C ALA A 91 -6.57 5.54 -5.55
N HIS A 92 -6.52 4.43 -6.29
CA HIS A 92 -7.72 3.76 -6.75
C HIS A 92 -8.55 3.13 -5.62
N THR A 93 -7.91 2.62 -4.57
CA THR A 93 -8.59 1.93 -3.46
C THR A 93 -9.40 2.87 -2.57
N TYR A 94 -9.08 4.17 -2.57
CA TYR A 94 -9.83 5.20 -1.84
C TYR A 94 -11.05 5.76 -2.60
N GLY A 95 -11.28 5.28 -3.82
CA GLY A 95 -12.49 5.56 -4.58
C GLY A 95 -12.44 6.82 -5.47
N PRO A 96 -13.38 6.93 -6.42
CA PRO A 96 -13.33 7.94 -7.48
C PRO A 96 -13.64 9.36 -7.00
N VAL A 97 -14.48 9.51 -5.97
CA VAL A 97 -14.89 10.84 -5.47
C VAL A 97 -13.70 11.60 -4.89
N GLN A 98 -12.89 10.95 -4.04
CA GLN A 98 -11.69 11.56 -3.47
C GLN A 98 -10.70 11.96 -4.57
N ARG A 99 -10.47 11.09 -5.56
CA ARG A 99 -9.59 11.39 -6.70
C ARG A 99 -10.08 12.62 -7.48
N HIS A 100 -11.39 12.71 -7.73
CA HIS A 100 -11.97 13.84 -8.44
C HIS A 100 -11.77 15.15 -7.67
N VAL A 101 -12.04 15.17 -6.36
CA VAL A 101 -11.81 16.35 -5.51
C VAL A 101 -10.34 16.78 -5.56
N HIS A 102 -9.41 15.83 -5.41
CA HIS A 102 -7.98 16.13 -5.49
C HIS A 102 -7.56 16.69 -6.85
N HIS A 103 -8.07 16.14 -7.95
CA HIS A 103 -7.79 16.65 -9.30
C HIS A 103 -8.34 18.08 -9.47
N THR A 104 -9.55 18.36 -9.00
CA THR A 104 -10.12 19.72 -9.05
C THR A 104 -9.25 20.74 -8.31
N LEU A 105 -8.78 20.38 -7.11
CA LEU A 105 -7.84 21.23 -6.35
C LEU A 105 -6.49 21.38 -7.07
N LYS A 106 -5.97 20.31 -7.66
CA LYS A 106 -4.73 20.33 -8.44
C LYS A 106 -4.82 21.30 -9.61
N GLN A 107 -5.89 21.24 -10.40
CA GLN A 107 -6.10 22.12 -11.55
C GLN A 107 -6.23 23.59 -11.12
N ALA A 108 -6.84 23.87 -9.96
CA ALA A 108 -6.96 25.23 -9.45
C ALA A 108 -5.61 25.81 -8.95
N LEU A 109 -4.75 24.98 -8.35
CA LEU A 109 -3.51 25.43 -7.69
C LEU A 109 -2.25 25.27 -8.55
N ASP A 110 -2.25 24.34 -9.51
CA ASP A 110 -1.15 24.07 -10.43
C ASP A 110 -1.68 23.73 -11.83
N PRO A 111 -2.21 24.74 -12.54
CA PRO A 111 -2.84 24.56 -13.85
C PRO A 111 -1.85 24.08 -14.94
N ASN A 112 -0.54 24.27 -14.73
CA ASN A 112 0.50 23.80 -15.66
C ASN A 112 1.05 22.41 -15.30
N GLY A 113 0.61 21.82 -14.18
CA GLY A 113 1.00 20.48 -13.75
C GLY A 113 2.50 20.32 -13.43
N ILE A 114 3.20 21.39 -13.03
CA ILE A 114 4.66 21.36 -12.82
C ILE A 114 5.06 20.76 -11.46
N LEU A 115 4.14 20.70 -10.50
CA LEU A 115 4.38 20.18 -9.16
C LEU A 115 4.12 18.68 -9.10
N ALA A 116 5.17 17.89 -9.35
CA ALA A 116 5.23 16.43 -9.14
C ALA A 116 4.01 15.65 -9.68
N PRO A 117 3.72 15.72 -10.99
CA PRO A 117 2.59 15.01 -11.58
C PRO A 117 2.70 13.49 -11.32
N GLY A 118 1.60 12.88 -10.88
CA GLY A 118 1.52 11.47 -10.48
C GLY A 118 1.75 11.23 -8.98
N LYS A 119 2.19 12.24 -8.21
CA LYS A 119 2.29 12.10 -6.75
C LYS A 119 0.91 11.77 -6.17
N SER A 120 0.82 10.64 -5.47
CA SER A 120 -0.41 10.14 -4.84
C SER A 120 -1.55 9.88 -5.83
N GLY A 121 -1.20 9.60 -7.09
CA GLY A 121 -2.17 9.39 -8.17
C GLY A 121 -2.92 10.65 -8.61
N ILE A 122 -2.37 11.82 -8.32
CA ILE A 122 -2.93 13.11 -8.71
C ILE A 122 -2.10 13.64 -9.88
N ARG A 123 -2.76 13.99 -10.98
CA ARG A 123 -2.16 14.61 -12.16
C ARG A 123 -2.82 15.93 -12.42
#